data_AF-A0A929PKH4-F1
#
_entry.id   AF-A0A929PKH4-F1
#
_cell.length_a   1.000
_cell.length_b   1.000
_cell.length_c   1.000
_cell.angle_alpha   90.00
_cell.angle_beta   90.00
_cell.angle_gamma   90.00
#
_symmetry.space_group_name_H-M   'P 1'
#
loop_
_entity.id
_entity.type
_entity.pdbx_description
1 polymer ?
#
loop_
_entity_poly.entity_id
_entity_poly.type
_entity_poly.pdbx_seq_one_letter_code
_entity_poly.pdbx_strand_id
1 'polypeptide(L)'
;LGAFTFVALFPYMLNIIRLLKPGSIIKRLAIEITKDKIINSEEDPIQPIMDIIHGSIRKYDLETTRVGLKKVTKQVIGIIDSDGEEEISGRFCKHLERVGKLAVSSMDGESTEEVIENFEWFGKSTAKKGLESATANTIMFLKAVGVTAMEKGLVVATWRAVESMGVVGEAAVEKGLEKATQQAARYLGHFGRSTAEKGLLGKTKQIARTLEDIGKAAIAKGLKGATGQVIKSLIDIGIATSPIGKLEDATRHAAKSLAELTISSEEIVKEAIQDYESELKEQDRDTFQKFMEIYKQEVERLGAGE
;
A
#
# COMPACT_ATOMS: atom_id res chain seq x y z
N LEU A 1 11.49 53.99 -31.90
CA LEU A 1 12.33 52.78 -31.70
C LEU A 1 11.99 52.04 -30.40
N GLY A 2 11.88 52.72 -29.25
CA GLY A 2 11.65 52.06 -27.94
C GLY A 2 10.36 51.23 -27.78
N ALA A 3 9.23 51.66 -28.36
CA ALA A 3 7.99 50.88 -28.28
C ALA A 3 8.07 49.55 -29.07
N PHE A 4 8.78 49.55 -30.21
CA PHE A 4 8.95 48.37 -31.04
C PHE A 4 9.87 47.32 -30.38
N THR A 5 10.93 47.75 -29.70
CA THR A 5 11.79 46.82 -28.93
C THR A 5 11.06 46.20 -27.74
N PHE A 6 10.18 46.94 -27.06
CA PHE A 6 9.37 46.38 -25.97
C PHE A 6 8.36 45.33 -26.47
N VAL A 7 7.67 45.60 -27.59
CA VAL A 7 6.75 44.62 -28.20
C VAL A 7 7.51 43.39 -28.70
N ALA A 8 8.72 43.54 -29.25
CA ALA A 8 9.55 42.41 -29.68
C ALA A 8 10.06 41.55 -28.51
N LEU A 9 10.22 42.12 -27.31
CA LEU A 9 10.61 41.38 -26.10
C LEU A 9 9.46 40.59 -25.49
N PHE A 10 8.20 40.97 -25.75
CA PHE A 10 7.04 40.34 -25.12
C PHE A 10 6.92 38.84 -25.42
N PRO A 11 7.07 38.34 -26.68
CA PRO A 11 7.10 36.92 -26.97
C PRO A 11 8.23 36.18 -26.23
N TYR A 12 9.40 36.81 -26.11
CA TYR A 12 10.55 36.23 -25.41
C TYR A 12 10.29 36.09 -23.91
N MET A 13 9.75 37.14 -23.26
CA MET A 13 9.34 37.09 -21.86
C MET A 13 8.25 36.05 -21.62
N LEU A 14 7.24 35.96 -22.48
CA LEU A 14 6.22 34.92 -22.40
C LEU A 14 6.82 33.51 -22.52
N ASN A 15 7.83 33.33 -23.39
CA ASN A 15 8.52 32.06 -23.52
C ASN A 15 9.31 31.70 -22.25
N ILE A 16 10.04 32.66 -21.66
CA ILE A 16 10.74 32.45 -20.38
C ILE A 16 9.75 32.09 -19.28
N ILE A 17 8.64 32.82 -19.15
CA ILE A 17 7.61 32.53 -18.14
C ILE A 17 7.04 31.11 -18.34
N ARG A 18 6.83 30.68 -19.59
CA ARG A 18 6.39 29.30 -19.89
C ARG A 18 7.44 28.25 -19.51
N LEU A 19 8.73 28.53 -19.70
CA LEU A 19 9.84 27.66 -19.31
C LEU A 19 9.98 27.56 -17.78
N LEU A 20 9.67 28.64 -17.06
CA LEU A 20 9.73 28.70 -15.59
C LEU A 20 8.52 28.05 -14.90
N LYS A 21 7.49 27.63 -15.63
CA LYS A 21 6.37 26.89 -15.04
C LYS A 21 6.87 25.59 -14.41
N PRO A 22 6.49 25.25 -13.16
CA PRO A 22 6.94 24.03 -12.49
C PRO A 22 6.77 22.77 -13.35
N GLY A 23 5.62 22.60 -14.01
CA GLY A 23 5.38 21.46 -14.90
C GLY A 23 6.37 21.35 -16.08
N SER A 24 6.82 22.47 -16.65
CA SER A 24 7.83 22.49 -17.72
C SER A 24 9.20 22.05 -17.18
N ILE A 25 9.57 22.56 -16.00
CA ILE A 25 10.83 22.22 -15.32
C ILE A 25 10.85 20.73 -14.95
N ILE A 26 9.78 20.26 -14.30
CA ILE A 26 9.59 18.84 -13.93
C ILE A 26 9.72 17.95 -15.16
N LYS A 27 9.07 18.32 -16.28
CA LYS A 27 9.13 17.53 -17.52
C LYS A 27 10.56 17.41 -18.04
N ARG A 28 11.35 18.48 -17.97
CA ARG A 28 12.75 18.48 -18.41
C ARG A 28 13.63 17.67 -17.48
N LEU A 29 13.51 17.86 -16.17
CA LEU A 29 14.26 17.10 -15.17
C LEU A 29 13.96 15.61 -15.24
N ALA A 30 12.70 15.23 -15.51
CA ALA A 30 12.31 13.83 -15.56
C ALA A 30 12.99 13.05 -16.70
N ILE A 31 13.50 13.73 -17.75
CA ILE A 31 14.26 13.08 -18.83
C ILE A 31 15.60 12.55 -18.31
N GLU A 32 16.16 13.16 -17.27
CA GLU A 32 17.42 12.76 -16.65
C GLU A 32 17.28 11.50 -15.77
N ILE A 33 16.05 11.10 -15.43
CA ILE A 33 15.79 9.87 -14.66
C ILE A 33 15.97 8.68 -15.60
N THR A 34 17.17 8.11 -15.57
CA THR A 34 17.59 6.95 -16.35
C THR A 34 18.13 5.86 -15.44
N LYS A 35 18.07 4.59 -15.89
CA LYS A 35 18.55 3.43 -15.11
C LYS A 35 20.01 3.63 -14.68
N ASP A 36 20.87 3.98 -15.62
CA ASP A 36 22.30 4.20 -15.39
C ASP A 36 22.56 5.29 -14.34
N LYS A 37 21.90 6.44 -14.44
CA LYS A 37 22.05 7.51 -13.46
C LYS A 37 21.53 7.13 -12.08
N ILE A 38 20.46 6.36 -11.97
CA ILE A 38 19.98 5.93 -10.64
C ILE A 38 20.97 4.95 -10.00
N ILE A 39 21.59 4.05 -10.76
CA ILE A 39 22.44 3.00 -10.20
C ILE A 39 23.88 3.50 -9.99
N ASN A 40 24.43 4.23 -10.96
CA ASN A 40 25.87 4.51 -11.04
C ASN A 40 26.26 5.97 -10.72
N SER A 41 25.30 6.91 -10.67
CA SER A 41 25.60 8.32 -10.38
C SER A 41 25.68 8.58 -8.89
N GLU A 42 26.64 9.44 -8.50
CA GLU A 42 26.68 10.04 -7.16
C GLU A 42 25.51 11.00 -6.94
N GLU A 43 25.10 11.72 -7.98
CA GLU A 43 23.94 12.62 -7.93
C GLU A 43 22.65 11.85 -8.18
N ASP A 44 21.66 12.06 -7.31
CA ASP A 44 20.34 11.45 -7.43
C ASP A 44 19.47 12.21 -8.45
N PRO A 45 19.14 11.61 -9.61
CA PRO A 45 18.38 12.30 -10.66
C PRO A 45 16.91 12.53 -10.27
N ILE A 46 16.40 11.89 -9.22
CA ILE A 46 15.02 12.06 -8.74
C ILE A 46 14.90 13.27 -7.82
N GLN A 47 15.95 13.57 -7.04
CA GLN A 47 15.95 14.58 -5.98
C GLN A 47 15.49 15.98 -6.44
N PRO A 48 15.95 16.54 -7.58
CA PRO A 48 15.53 17.88 -7.99
C PRO A 48 14.02 18.03 -8.19
N ILE A 49 13.34 16.97 -8.65
CA ILE A 49 11.88 16.99 -8.79
C ILE A 49 11.20 16.85 -7.43
N MET A 50 11.75 16.02 -6.55
CA MET A 50 11.23 15.86 -5.18
C MET A 50 11.33 17.17 -4.38
N ASP A 51 12.37 17.97 -4.61
CA ASP A 51 12.50 19.30 -3.99
C ASP A 51 11.41 20.28 -4.45
N ILE A 52 11.05 20.23 -5.75
CA ILE A 52 9.91 21.00 -6.28
C ILE A 52 8.61 20.54 -5.62
N ILE A 53 8.40 19.23 -5.49
CA ILE A 53 7.22 18.64 -4.86
C ILE A 53 7.13 19.00 -3.36
N HIS A 54 8.24 18.95 -2.63
CA HIS A 54 8.27 19.40 -1.24
C HIS A 54 7.91 20.88 -1.12
N GLY A 55 8.43 21.70 -2.04
CA GLY A 55 8.11 23.12 -2.11
C GLY A 55 6.64 23.38 -2.43
N SER A 56 6.01 22.56 -3.29
CA SER A 56 4.60 22.69 -3.65
C SER A 56 3.67 22.28 -2.51
N ILE A 57 3.96 21.19 -1.80
CA ILE A 57 3.20 20.78 -0.59
C ILE A 57 3.21 21.89 0.46
N ARG A 58 4.38 22.48 0.74
CA ARG A 58 4.49 23.59 1.71
C ARG A 58 3.72 24.85 1.28
N LYS A 59 3.44 25.00 -0.01
CA LYS A 59 2.69 26.12 -0.59
C LYS A 59 1.24 25.75 -0.89
N TYR A 60 0.80 24.53 -0.58
CA TYR A 60 -0.50 23.97 -0.96
C TYR A 60 -0.79 24.05 -2.47
N ASP A 61 0.25 23.93 -3.30
CA ASP A 61 0.13 23.84 -4.75
C ASP A 61 -0.03 22.36 -5.15
N LEU A 62 -1.24 21.85 -4.97
CA LEU A 62 -1.58 20.45 -5.21
C LEU A 62 -1.33 20.03 -6.67
N GLU A 63 -1.59 20.91 -7.63
CA GLU A 63 -1.42 20.57 -9.04
C GLU A 63 0.06 20.32 -9.39
N THR A 64 0.96 21.16 -8.87
CA THR A 64 2.41 20.90 -9.03
C THR A 64 2.83 19.61 -8.33
N THR A 65 2.30 19.31 -7.14
CA THR A 65 2.55 18.05 -6.42
C THR A 65 2.13 16.84 -7.26
N ARG A 66 0.87 16.82 -7.73
CA ARG A 66 0.30 15.75 -8.56
C ARG A 66 1.07 15.55 -9.86
N VAL A 67 1.36 16.63 -10.59
CA VAL A 67 2.10 16.58 -11.86
C VAL A 67 3.52 16.06 -11.63
N GLY A 68 4.19 16.52 -10.56
CA GLY A 68 5.52 16.08 -10.17
C GLY A 68 5.57 14.58 -9.89
N LEU A 69 4.74 14.12 -8.95
CA LEU A 69 4.68 12.72 -8.54
C LEU A 69 4.38 11.81 -9.74
N LYS A 70 3.30 12.10 -10.49
CA LYS A 70 2.91 11.30 -11.65
C LYS A 70 4.01 11.21 -12.70
N LYS A 71 4.74 12.31 -12.93
CA LYS A 71 5.79 12.34 -13.95
C LYS A 71 7.00 11.50 -13.54
N VAL A 72 7.43 11.58 -12.28
CA VAL A 72 8.53 10.76 -11.75
C VAL A 72 8.13 9.29 -11.73
N THR A 73 6.98 8.95 -11.17
CA THR A 73 6.49 7.57 -11.08
C THR A 73 6.43 6.92 -12.46
N LYS A 74 5.88 7.62 -13.46
CA LYS A 74 5.86 7.14 -14.85
C LYS A 74 7.25 6.78 -15.36
N GLN A 75 8.21 7.64 -15.08
CA GLN A 75 9.56 7.48 -15.59
C GLN A 75 10.30 6.34 -14.90
N VAL A 76 10.19 6.23 -13.58
CA VAL A 76 10.77 5.13 -12.81
C VAL A 76 10.15 3.79 -13.24
N ILE A 77 8.84 3.71 -13.43
CA ILE A 77 8.17 2.52 -13.99
C ILE A 77 8.76 2.15 -15.36
N GLY A 78 9.09 3.14 -16.19
CA GLY A 78 9.62 2.92 -17.53
C GLY A 78 11.02 2.28 -17.54
N ILE A 79 11.83 2.51 -16.51
CA ILE A 79 13.24 2.11 -16.48
C ILE A 79 13.53 0.94 -15.52
N ILE A 80 12.65 0.64 -14.57
CA ILE A 80 12.86 -0.45 -13.62
C ILE A 80 12.68 -1.83 -14.29
N ASP A 81 13.63 -2.72 -14.03
CA ASP A 81 13.69 -4.12 -14.47
C ASP A 81 14.38 -4.96 -13.38
N SER A 82 14.65 -6.24 -13.67
CA SER A 82 15.26 -7.19 -12.73
C SER A 82 16.67 -6.77 -12.28
N ASP A 83 17.49 -6.19 -13.16
CA ASP A 83 18.90 -5.93 -12.83
C ASP A 83 19.05 -4.73 -11.88
N GLY A 84 18.09 -3.79 -11.93
CA GLY A 84 18.09 -2.58 -11.09
C GLY A 84 16.99 -2.58 -10.03
N GLU A 85 16.30 -3.69 -9.82
CA GLU A 85 15.03 -3.74 -9.09
C GLU A 85 15.13 -3.12 -7.69
N GLU A 86 16.08 -3.62 -6.88
CA GLU A 86 16.21 -3.23 -5.48
C GLU A 86 16.71 -1.80 -5.33
N GLU A 87 17.72 -1.40 -6.10
CA GLU A 87 18.31 -0.06 -6.03
C GLU A 87 17.32 1.01 -6.53
N ILE A 88 16.66 0.78 -7.67
CA ILE A 88 15.71 1.73 -8.26
C ILE A 88 14.47 1.85 -7.37
N SER A 89 13.88 0.72 -6.96
CA SER A 89 12.70 0.75 -6.10
C SER A 89 13.03 1.34 -4.73
N GLY A 90 14.16 0.97 -4.14
CA GLY A 90 14.61 1.48 -2.85
C GLY A 90 14.79 3.00 -2.84
N ARG A 91 15.48 3.56 -3.85
CA ARG A 91 15.65 5.02 -3.96
C ARG A 91 14.32 5.73 -4.21
N PHE A 92 13.54 5.25 -5.18
CA PHE A 92 12.27 5.89 -5.53
C PHE A 92 11.26 5.87 -4.37
N CYS A 93 11.08 4.73 -3.72
CA CYS A 93 10.12 4.60 -2.64
C CYS A 93 10.54 5.39 -1.38
N LYS A 94 11.85 5.52 -1.09
CA LYS A 94 12.35 6.40 -0.03
C LYS A 94 12.00 7.86 -0.28
N HIS A 95 12.07 8.33 -1.52
CA HIS A 95 11.65 9.70 -1.85
C HIS A 95 10.15 9.89 -1.68
N LEU A 96 9.34 8.97 -2.20
CA LEU A 96 7.89 9.02 -2.02
C LEU A 96 7.51 8.97 -0.53
N GLU A 97 8.20 8.17 0.29
CA GLU A 97 7.97 8.12 1.73
C GLU A 97 8.24 9.47 2.39
N ARG A 98 9.35 10.14 2.06
CA ARG A 98 9.68 11.47 2.59
C ARG A 98 8.61 12.51 2.21
N VAL A 99 8.18 12.50 0.95
CA VAL A 99 7.11 13.37 0.46
C VAL A 99 5.80 13.07 1.19
N GLY A 100 5.44 11.79 1.36
CA GLY A 100 4.24 11.35 2.08
C GLY A 100 4.26 11.78 3.54
N LYS A 101 5.38 11.58 4.25
CA LYS A 101 5.54 12.04 5.64
C LYS A 101 5.47 13.55 5.76
N LEU A 102 5.99 14.30 4.78
CA LEU A 102 5.83 15.75 4.74
C LEU A 102 4.36 16.14 4.57
N ALA A 103 3.65 15.56 3.60
CA ALA A 103 2.23 15.82 3.37
C ALA A 103 1.38 15.54 4.63
N VAL A 104 1.61 14.39 5.27
CA VAL A 104 0.94 14.03 6.52
C VAL A 104 1.27 15.01 7.64
N SER A 105 2.53 15.43 7.77
CA SER A 105 2.96 16.40 8.79
C SER A 105 2.37 17.80 8.58
N SER A 106 2.11 18.15 7.32
CA SER A 106 1.41 19.37 6.93
C SER A 106 -0.11 19.27 7.05
N MET A 107 -0.64 18.14 7.51
CA MET A 107 -2.09 17.83 7.54
C MET A 107 -2.75 17.95 6.15
N ASP A 108 -1.96 17.78 5.10
CA ASP A 108 -2.41 17.85 3.71
C ASP A 108 -2.86 16.45 3.26
N GLY A 109 -4.14 16.17 3.51
CA GLY A 109 -4.78 14.90 3.15
C GLY A 109 -4.73 14.62 1.66
N GLU A 110 -5.00 15.63 0.83
CA GLU A 110 -5.03 15.49 -0.63
C GLU A 110 -3.64 15.15 -1.18
N SER A 111 -2.59 15.87 -0.77
CA SER A 111 -1.22 15.52 -1.17
C SER A 111 -0.79 14.15 -0.63
N THR A 112 -1.27 13.73 0.55
CA THR A 112 -1.00 12.39 1.10
C THR A 112 -1.64 11.31 0.23
N GLU A 113 -2.88 11.51 -0.19
CA GLU A 113 -3.58 10.59 -1.11
C GLU A 113 -2.85 10.49 -2.44
N GLU A 114 -2.39 11.60 -3.02
CA GLU A 114 -1.60 11.58 -4.27
C GLU A 114 -0.31 10.74 -4.13
N VAL A 115 0.37 10.80 -2.98
CA VAL A 115 1.55 9.95 -2.73
C VAL A 115 1.17 8.47 -2.68
N ILE A 116 0.07 8.14 -1.98
CA ILE A 116 -0.44 6.77 -1.87
C ILE A 116 -0.84 6.22 -3.25
N GLU A 117 -1.49 7.02 -4.09
CA GLU A 117 -1.86 6.62 -5.45
C GLU A 117 -0.64 6.34 -6.34
N ASN A 118 0.43 7.12 -6.15
CA ASN A 118 1.67 6.87 -6.87
C ASN A 118 2.38 5.59 -6.39
N PHE A 119 2.32 5.29 -5.09
CA PHE A 119 2.74 3.97 -4.59
C PHE A 119 1.88 2.85 -5.17
N GLU A 120 0.55 2.96 -5.18
CA GLU A 120 -0.34 1.95 -5.76
C GLU A 120 0.02 1.69 -7.23
N TRP A 121 0.18 2.76 -8.02
CA TRP A 121 0.51 2.65 -9.43
C TRP A 121 1.86 1.99 -9.65
N PHE A 122 2.87 2.39 -8.88
CA PHE A 122 4.20 1.78 -8.93
C PHE A 122 4.15 0.29 -8.55
N GLY A 123 3.50 -0.05 -7.43
CA GLY A 123 3.37 -1.40 -6.91
C GLY A 123 2.64 -2.34 -7.87
N LYS A 124 1.54 -1.91 -8.48
CA LYS A 124 0.86 -2.67 -9.53
C LYS A 124 1.75 -2.90 -10.75
N SER A 125 2.54 -1.89 -11.12
CA SER A 125 3.41 -1.97 -12.30
C SER A 125 4.60 -2.90 -12.07
N THR A 126 5.20 -2.87 -10.87
CA THR A 126 6.29 -3.79 -10.49
C THR A 126 5.77 -5.22 -10.33
N ALA A 127 4.58 -5.40 -9.75
CA ALA A 127 3.95 -6.71 -9.63
C ALA A 127 3.72 -7.31 -11.02
N LYS A 128 3.13 -6.54 -11.94
CA LYS A 128 2.91 -6.97 -13.33
C LYS A 128 4.18 -7.39 -14.07
N LYS A 129 5.31 -6.78 -13.73
CA LYS A 129 6.65 -7.10 -14.26
C LYS A 129 7.32 -8.29 -13.56
N GLY A 130 6.72 -8.84 -12.50
CA GLY A 130 7.31 -9.94 -11.72
C GLY A 130 8.43 -9.52 -10.78
N LEU A 131 8.46 -8.24 -10.39
CA LEU A 131 9.52 -7.65 -9.57
C LEU A 131 9.15 -7.74 -8.07
N GLU A 132 9.41 -8.90 -7.48
CA GLU A 132 9.06 -9.28 -6.08
C GLU A 132 9.52 -8.24 -5.04
N SER A 133 10.80 -7.89 -5.03
CA SER A 133 11.42 -6.98 -4.06
C SER A 133 10.87 -5.56 -4.21
N ALA A 134 10.65 -5.09 -5.44
CA ALA A 134 10.08 -3.77 -5.68
C ALA A 134 8.60 -3.69 -5.28
N THR A 135 7.83 -4.75 -5.52
CA THR A 135 6.43 -4.84 -5.05
C THR A 135 6.36 -4.89 -3.53
N ALA A 136 7.18 -5.72 -2.89
CA ALA A 136 7.31 -5.81 -1.44
C ALA A 136 7.72 -4.47 -0.80
N ASN A 137 8.74 -3.80 -1.34
CA ASN A 137 9.14 -2.47 -0.91
C ASN A 137 7.97 -1.48 -0.97
N THR A 138 7.23 -1.48 -2.08
CA THR A 138 6.07 -0.59 -2.25
C THR A 138 5.03 -0.79 -1.15
N ILE A 139 4.71 -2.04 -0.81
CA ILE A 139 3.79 -2.40 0.28
C ILE A 139 4.31 -1.92 1.64
N MET A 140 5.61 -2.08 1.91
CA MET A 140 6.25 -1.57 3.13
C MET A 140 6.13 -0.05 3.27
N PHE A 141 6.36 0.71 2.20
CA PHE A 141 6.26 2.16 2.24
C PHE A 141 4.81 2.67 2.26
N LEU A 142 3.87 1.96 1.63
CA LEU A 142 2.42 2.19 1.82
C LEU A 142 2.03 2.06 3.29
N LYS A 143 2.50 1.00 3.95
CA LYS A 143 2.30 0.82 5.40
C LYS A 143 2.90 1.96 6.20
N ALA A 144 4.13 2.39 5.90
CA ALA A 144 4.78 3.48 6.62
C ALA A 144 3.97 4.79 6.54
N VAL A 145 3.57 5.21 5.33
CA VAL A 145 2.76 6.43 5.14
C VAL A 145 1.37 6.26 5.76
N GLY A 146 0.73 5.10 5.59
CA GLY A 146 -0.58 4.80 6.16
C GLY A 146 -0.61 4.81 7.69
N VAL A 147 0.43 4.29 8.35
CA VAL A 147 0.56 4.34 9.82
C VAL A 147 0.74 5.78 10.27
N THR A 148 1.63 6.55 9.64
CA THR A 148 1.81 7.97 9.98
C THR A 148 0.52 8.77 9.76
N ALA A 149 -0.22 8.51 8.69
CA ALA A 149 -1.54 9.12 8.44
C ALA A 149 -2.55 8.77 9.53
N MET A 150 -2.59 7.51 9.97
CA MET A 150 -3.46 7.04 11.05
C MET A 150 -3.14 7.73 12.37
N GLU A 151 -1.86 7.87 12.72
CA GLU A 151 -1.39 8.55 13.93
C GLU A 151 -1.77 10.04 13.94
N LYS A 152 -1.82 10.68 12.76
CA LYS A 152 -2.25 12.07 12.60
C LYS A 152 -3.76 12.24 12.44
N GLY A 153 -4.54 11.16 12.43
CA GLY A 153 -5.99 11.21 12.26
C GLY A 153 -6.45 11.52 10.83
N LEU A 154 -5.58 11.34 9.82
CA LEU A 154 -5.95 11.46 8.41
C LEU A 154 -6.67 10.19 7.94
N VAL A 155 -7.95 10.07 8.32
CA VAL A 155 -8.75 8.86 8.12
C VAL A 155 -8.87 8.47 6.63
N VAL A 156 -9.06 9.44 5.73
CA VAL A 156 -9.20 9.17 4.29
C VAL A 156 -7.91 8.59 3.73
N ALA A 157 -6.77 9.27 3.95
CA ALA A 157 -5.46 8.78 3.53
C ALA A 157 -5.11 7.41 4.15
N THR A 158 -5.46 7.17 5.42
CA THR A 158 -5.26 5.86 6.06
C THR A 158 -5.98 4.76 5.29
N TRP A 159 -7.24 4.99 4.90
CA TRP A 159 -8.01 4.00 4.14
C TRP A 159 -7.56 3.86 2.70
N ARG A 160 -7.13 4.95 2.07
CA ARG A 160 -6.53 4.88 0.74
C ARG A 160 -5.29 3.98 0.77
N ALA A 161 -4.44 4.09 1.79
CA ALA A 161 -3.25 3.23 1.93
C ALA A 161 -3.63 1.75 2.10
N VAL A 162 -4.65 1.45 2.91
CA VAL A 162 -5.17 0.08 3.10
C VAL A 162 -5.71 -0.49 1.79
N GLU A 163 -6.53 0.25 1.06
CA GLU A 163 -7.09 -0.17 -0.23
C GLU A 163 -5.97 -0.40 -1.25
N SER A 164 -5.00 0.52 -1.35
CA SER A 164 -3.86 0.38 -2.24
C SER A 164 -2.99 -0.84 -1.91
N MET A 165 -2.81 -1.19 -0.63
CA MET A 165 -2.13 -2.43 -0.24
C MET A 165 -2.90 -3.68 -0.68
N GLY A 166 -4.23 -3.67 -0.59
CA GLY A 166 -5.08 -4.73 -1.12
C GLY A 166 -4.88 -4.92 -2.63
N VAL A 167 -4.99 -3.83 -3.39
CA VAL A 167 -4.82 -3.84 -4.85
C VAL A 167 -3.42 -4.29 -5.28
N VAL A 168 -2.37 -3.85 -4.59
CA VAL A 168 -0.99 -4.29 -4.89
C VAL A 168 -0.79 -5.75 -4.47
N GLY A 169 -1.39 -6.18 -3.35
CA GLY A 169 -1.37 -7.57 -2.89
C GLY A 169 -2.04 -8.54 -3.85
N GLU A 170 -3.22 -8.19 -4.39
CA GLU A 170 -3.89 -8.96 -5.44
C GLU A 170 -3.02 -9.08 -6.69
N ALA A 171 -2.45 -7.96 -7.16
CA ALA A 171 -1.55 -7.97 -8.31
C ALA A 171 -0.29 -8.83 -8.07
N ALA A 172 0.21 -8.88 -6.84
CA ALA A 172 1.30 -9.75 -6.43
C ALA A 172 0.90 -11.24 -6.52
N VAL A 173 -0.30 -11.60 -6.03
CA VAL A 173 -0.81 -12.97 -6.11
C VAL A 173 -0.99 -13.43 -7.56
N GLU A 174 -1.56 -12.58 -8.41
CA GLU A 174 -1.75 -12.89 -9.84
C GLU A 174 -0.45 -13.33 -10.51
N LYS A 175 0.66 -12.76 -10.05
CA LYS A 175 2.02 -12.96 -10.57
C LYS A 175 2.85 -13.95 -9.75
N GLY A 176 2.29 -14.54 -8.71
CA GLY A 176 2.95 -15.55 -7.88
C GLY A 176 4.04 -14.97 -6.97
N LEU A 177 3.94 -13.68 -6.61
CA LEU A 177 4.96 -12.98 -5.83
C LEU A 177 4.74 -13.21 -4.33
N GLU A 178 5.24 -14.34 -3.82
CA GLU A 178 4.89 -14.86 -2.49
C GLU A 178 5.25 -13.92 -1.33
N LYS A 179 6.44 -13.33 -1.35
CA LYS A 179 6.89 -12.43 -0.26
C LYS A 179 6.10 -11.14 -0.26
N ALA A 180 5.83 -10.57 -1.43
CA ALA A 180 5.01 -9.38 -1.59
C ALA A 180 3.57 -9.62 -1.12
N THR A 181 2.95 -10.74 -1.53
CA THR A 181 1.62 -11.11 -1.02
C THR A 181 1.63 -11.30 0.50
N GLN A 182 2.62 -11.99 1.05
CA GLN A 182 2.76 -12.20 2.49
C GLN A 182 2.85 -10.86 3.23
N GLN A 183 3.62 -9.90 2.72
CA GLN A 183 3.72 -8.57 3.31
C GLN A 183 2.40 -7.79 3.25
N ALA A 184 1.69 -7.85 2.13
CA ALA A 184 0.37 -7.22 1.99
C ALA A 184 -0.59 -7.78 3.04
N ALA A 185 -0.70 -9.11 3.12
CA ALA A 185 -1.56 -9.78 4.08
C ALA A 185 -1.20 -9.39 5.52
N ARG A 186 0.09 -9.42 5.88
CA ARG A 186 0.56 -9.05 7.22
C ARG A 186 0.17 -7.61 7.59
N TYR A 187 0.42 -6.65 6.71
CA TYR A 187 0.13 -5.25 7.01
C TYR A 187 -1.37 -4.95 7.03
N LEU A 188 -2.14 -5.55 6.13
CA LEU A 188 -3.60 -5.53 6.21
C LEU A 188 -4.09 -6.09 7.54
N GLY A 189 -3.53 -7.21 8.02
CA GLY A 189 -3.82 -7.76 9.35
C GLY A 189 -3.54 -6.77 10.49
N HIS A 190 -2.39 -6.08 10.45
CA HIS A 190 -2.08 -5.03 11.43
C HIS A 190 -3.11 -3.89 11.43
N PHE A 191 -3.51 -3.39 10.25
CA PHE A 191 -4.57 -2.38 10.16
C PHE A 191 -5.93 -2.93 10.62
N GLY A 192 -6.24 -4.17 10.26
CA GLY A 192 -7.46 -4.87 10.67
C GLY A 192 -7.57 -4.95 12.19
N ARG A 193 -6.52 -5.45 12.87
CA ARG A 193 -6.43 -5.46 14.34
C ARG A 193 -6.60 -4.06 14.93
N SER A 194 -5.90 -3.06 14.41
CA SER A 194 -6.01 -1.68 14.93
C SER A 194 -7.42 -1.10 14.75
N THR A 195 -8.10 -1.38 13.63
CA THR A 195 -9.49 -0.96 13.43
C THR A 195 -10.46 -1.66 14.37
N ALA A 196 -10.23 -2.95 14.63
CA ALA A 196 -11.02 -3.74 15.56
C ALA A 196 -10.93 -3.17 16.99
N GLU A 197 -9.71 -2.92 17.47
CA GLU A 197 -9.44 -2.33 18.78
C GLU A 197 -10.08 -0.94 18.94
N LYS A 198 -10.19 -0.17 17.85
CA LYS A 198 -10.84 1.15 17.81
C LYS A 198 -12.36 1.09 17.57
N GLY A 199 -12.95 -0.09 17.40
CA GLY A 199 -14.38 -0.26 17.13
C GLY A 199 -14.84 0.19 15.73
N LEU A 200 -13.93 0.30 14.76
CA LEU A 200 -14.21 0.75 13.39
C LEU A 200 -14.74 -0.39 12.50
N LEU A 201 -15.87 -0.98 12.92
CA LEU A 201 -16.46 -2.21 12.39
C LEU A 201 -16.53 -2.30 10.86
N GLY A 202 -17.03 -1.26 10.19
CA GLY A 202 -17.17 -1.26 8.74
C GLY A 202 -15.83 -1.42 8.03
N LYS A 203 -14.77 -0.83 8.59
CA LYS A 203 -13.40 -0.88 8.06
C LYS A 203 -12.72 -2.20 8.40
N THR A 204 -12.93 -2.73 9.61
CA THR A 204 -12.48 -4.08 9.98
C THR A 204 -13.06 -5.14 9.04
N LYS A 205 -14.37 -5.07 8.75
CA LYS A 205 -15.03 -5.97 7.79
C LYS A 205 -14.45 -5.83 6.38
N GLN A 206 -14.21 -4.61 5.90
CA GLN A 206 -13.62 -4.36 4.60
C GLN A 206 -12.22 -5.00 4.49
N ILE A 207 -11.38 -4.84 5.51
CA ILE A 207 -10.03 -5.44 5.55
C ILE A 207 -10.10 -6.98 5.56
N ALA A 208 -11.01 -7.56 6.35
CA ALA A 208 -11.20 -9.02 6.38
C ALA A 208 -11.60 -9.57 5.00
N ARG A 209 -12.46 -8.87 4.25
CA ARG A 209 -12.80 -9.25 2.86
C ARG A 209 -11.60 -9.19 1.92
N THR A 210 -10.83 -8.10 1.97
CA THR A 210 -9.62 -7.99 1.15
C THR A 210 -8.62 -9.11 1.47
N LEU A 211 -8.49 -9.48 2.73
CA LEU A 211 -7.68 -10.63 3.15
C LEU A 211 -8.24 -11.95 2.62
N GLU A 212 -9.56 -12.15 2.67
CA GLU A 212 -10.24 -13.31 2.09
C GLU A 212 -9.98 -13.46 0.59
N ASP A 213 -10.14 -12.37 -0.18
CA ASP A 213 -9.90 -12.34 -1.62
C ASP A 213 -8.45 -12.69 -1.96
N ILE A 214 -7.50 -12.07 -1.24
CA ILE A 214 -6.07 -12.39 -1.36
C ILE A 214 -5.81 -13.86 -0.99
N GLY A 215 -6.43 -14.36 0.08
CA GLY A 215 -6.26 -15.73 0.57
C GLY A 215 -6.75 -16.77 -0.44
N LYS A 216 -7.96 -16.59 -0.99
CA LYS A 216 -8.52 -17.46 -2.03
C LYS A 216 -7.63 -17.50 -3.26
N ALA A 217 -7.17 -16.33 -3.71
CA ALA A 217 -6.27 -16.24 -4.84
C ALA A 217 -4.89 -16.88 -4.54
N ALA A 218 -4.37 -16.71 -3.33
CA ALA A 218 -3.10 -17.30 -2.89
C ALA A 218 -3.17 -18.84 -2.84
N ILE A 219 -4.28 -19.39 -2.33
CA ILE A 219 -4.56 -20.84 -2.36
C ILE A 219 -4.58 -21.34 -3.80
N ALA A 220 -5.31 -20.67 -4.69
CA ALA A 220 -5.39 -21.06 -6.10
C ALA A 220 -4.03 -21.01 -6.82
N LYS A 221 -3.09 -20.21 -6.32
CA LYS A 221 -1.72 -20.09 -6.83
C LYS A 221 -0.70 -20.96 -6.09
N GLY A 222 -1.09 -21.67 -5.04
CA GLY A 222 -0.20 -22.49 -4.23
C GLY A 222 0.81 -21.69 -3.39
N LEU A 223 0.51 -20.42 -3.09
CA LEU A 223 1.38 -19.54 -2.27
C LEU A 223 1.15 -19.82 -0.78
N LYS A 224 1.74 -20.92 -0.28
CA LYS A 224 1.49 -21.43 1.08
C LYS A 224 1.84 -20.42 2.17
N GLY A 225 3.00 -19.77 2.09
CA GLY A 225 3.45 -18.80 3.09
C GLY A 225 2.56 -17.54 3.13
N ALA A 226 2.10 -17.09 1.96
CA ALA A 226 1.14 -16.01 1.85
C ALA A 226 -0.24 -16.40 2.42
N THR A 227 -0.71 -17.60 2.10
CA THR A 227 -1.99 -18.14 2.62
C THR A 227 -1.94 -18.24 4.14
N GLY A 228 -0.88 -18.83 4.70
CA GLY A 228 -0.68 -18.91 6.15
C GLY A 228 -0.69 -17.52 6.80
N GLN A 229 -0.06 -16.53 6.18
CA GLN A 229 -0.09 -15.16 6.70
C GLN A 229 -1.47 -14.51 6.66
N VAL A 230 -2.27 -14.75 5.61
CA VAL A 230 -3.67 -14.30 5.54
C VAL A 230 -4.48 -14.89 6.70
N ILE A 231 -4.32 -16.19 6.95
CA ILE A 231 -5.00 -16.90 8.04
C ILE A 231 -4.62 -16.30 9.39
N LYS A 232 -3.31 -16.15 9.67
CA LYS A 232 -2.82 -15.50 10.90
C LYS A 232 -3.44 -14.09 11.07
N SER A 233 -3.51 -13.31 9.99
CA SER A 233 -4.09 -11.97 10.01
C SER A 233 -5.61 -11.94 10.25
N LEU A 234 -6.36 -12.90 9.72
CA LEU A 234 -7.80 -13.03 10.01
C LEU A 234 -8.06 -13.45 11.46
N ILE A 235 -7.24 -14.35 12.01
CA ILE A 235 -7.31 -14.74 13.42
C ILE A 235 -6.99 -13.53 14.33
N ASP A 236 -5.94 -12.76 14.01
CA ASP A 236 -5.59 -11.54 14.72
C ASP A 236 -6.74 -10.52 14.78
N ILE A 237 -7.44 -10.35 13.65
CA ILE A 237 -8.63 -9.49 13.58
C ILE A 237 -9.74 -10.03 14.47
N GLY A 238 -10.03 -11.34 14.37
CA GLY A 238 -11.10 -11.98 15.14
C GLY A 238 -10.89 -11.97 16.65
N ILE A 239 -9.65 -12.18 17.10
CA ILE A 239 -9.27 -12.06 18.51
C ILE A 239 -9.46 -10.63 18.99
N ALA A 240 -9.03 -9.63 18.22
CA ALA A 240 -9.13 -8.23 18.59
C ALA A 240 -10.58 -7.73 18.70
N THR A 241 -11.52 -8.34 17.98
CA THR A 241 -12.94 -8.00 18.05
C THR A 241 -13.69 -8.74 19.16
N SER A 242 -13.22 -9.90 19.63
CA SER A 242 -13.94 -10.79 20.57
C SER A 242 -14.28 -10.19 21.97
N PRO A 243 -13.39 -9.44 22.65
CA PRO A 243 -13.68 -8.90 24.00
C PRO A 243 -14.74 -7.81 24.03
N ILE A 244 -14.97 -7.15 22.90
CA ILE A 244 -15.84 -5.99 22.81
C ILE A 244 -17.20 -6.55 22.40
N GLY A 245 -18.05 -6.93 23.37
CA GLY A 245 -19.36 -7.59 23.16
C GLY A 245 -20.38 -6.90 22.25
N LYS A 246 -19.98 -5.85 21.52
CA LYS A 246 -20.70 -5.18 20.43
C LYS A 246 -20.11 -5.47 19.02
N LEU A 247 -19.03 -6.25 18.91
CA LEU A 247 -18.32 -6.49 17.63
C LEU A 247 -18.53 -7.90 17.08
N GLU A 248 -19.58 -8.60 17.51
CA GLU A 248 -19.96 -9.94 17.04
C GLU A 248 -19.95 -10.03 15.51
N ASP A 249 -20.41 -8.97 14.88
CA ASP A 249 -20.51 -8.79 13.44
C ASP A 249 -19.15 -8.83 12.69
N ALA A 250 -18.10 -8.22 13.23
CA ALA A 250 -16.78 -8.23 12.62
C ALA A 250 -16.01 -9.50 12.96
N THR A 251 -16.14 -10.00 14.20
CA THR A 251 -15.61 -11.31 14.62
C THR A 251 -16.15 -12.41 13.72
N ARG A 252 -17.48 -12.45 13.53
CA ARG A 252 -18.15 -13.42 12.67
C ARG A 252 -17.74 -13.26 11.21
N HIS A 253 -17.46 -12.05 10.74
CA HIS A 253 -16.98 -11.85 9.37
C HIS A 253 -15.57 -12.43 9.17
N ALA A 254 -14.63 -12.15 10.08
CA ALA A 254 -13.29 -12.74 10.02
C ALA A 254 -13.33 -14.28 10.15
N ALA A 255 -14.19 -14.80 11.03
CA ALA A 255 -14.43 -16.23 11.19
C ALA A 255 -15.01 -16.86 9.92
N LYS A 256 -15.99 -16.19 9.29
CA LYS A 256 -16.58 -16.62 8.01
C LYS A 256 -15.54 -16.63 6.90
N SER A 257 -14.74 -15.57 6.76
CA SER A 257 -13.66 -15.52 5.76
C SER A 257 -12.67 -16.66 5.97
N LEU A 258 -12.28 -16.97 7.22
CA LEU A 258 -11.43 -18.11 7.54
C LEU A 258 -12.09 -19.45 7.20
N ALA A 259 -13.39 -19.61 7.45
CA ALA A 259 -14.14 -20.80 7.10
C ALA A 259 -14.20 -21.01 5.57
N GLU A 260 -14.38 -19.95 4.78
CA GLU A 260 -14.34 -20.03 3.32
C GLU A 260 -12.95 -20.43 2.79
N LEU A 261 -11.87 -19.98 3.44
CA LEU A 261 -10.51 -20.46 3.13
C LEU A 261 -10.33 -21.94 3.50
N THR A 262 -10.97 -22.41 4.57
CA THR A 262 -10.91 -23.82 5.01
C THR A 262 -11.55 -24.76 3.99
N ILE A 263 -12.68 -24.36 3.42
CA ILE A 263 -13.34 -25.12 2.35
C ILE A 263 -12.43 -25.19 1.11
N SER A 264 -11.69 -24.11 0.85
CA SER A 264 -10.77 -24.04 -0.29
C SER A 264 -9.49 -24.88 -0.08
N SER A 265 -8.96 -24.92 1.14
CA SER A 265 -7.76 -25.70 1.49
C SER A 265 -7.67 -26.01 2.98
N GLU A 266 -8.30 -27.10 3.40
CA GLU A 266 -8.38 -27.49 4.82
C GLU A 266 -7.01 -27.77 5.43
N GLU A 267 -6.11 -28.44 4.70
CA GLU A 267 -4.77 -28.80 5.18
C GLU A 267 -3.93 -27.57 5.53
N ILE A 268 -3.86 -26.59 4.61
CA ILE A 268 -3.08 -25.35 4.82
C ILE A 268 -3.66 -24.56 5.99
N VAL A 269 -4.99 -24.52 6.11
CA VAL A 269 -5.65 -23.77 7.18
C VAL A 269 -5.40 -24.41 8.54
N LYS A 270 -5.47 -25.74 8.64
CA LYS A 270 -5.15 -26.47 9.88
C LYS A 270 -3.70 -26.24 10.30
N GLU A 271 -2.75 -26.34 9.38
CA GLU A 271 -1.33 -26.09 9.65
C GLU A 271 -1.11 -24.66 10.16
N ALA A 272 -1.67 -23.65 9.48
CA ALA A 272 -1.51 -22.25 9.87
C ALA A 272 -2.16 -21.92 11.22
N ILE A 273 -3.31 -22.53 11.55
CA ILE A 273 -3.96 -22.38 12.86
C ILE A 273 -3.08 -23.00 13.96
N GLN A 274 -2.52 -24.19 13.73
CA GLN A 274 -1.62 -24.85 14.69
C GLN A 274 -0.36 -24.03 14.94
N ASP A 275 0.26 -23.52 13.87
CA ASP A 275 1.41 -22.62 13.97
C ASP A 275 1.07 -21.38 14.79
N TYR A 276 -0.07 -20.76 14.51
CA TYR A 276 -0.53 -19.57 15.25
C TYR A 276 -0.77 -19.86 16.73
N GLU A 277 -1.44 -20.97 17.05
CA GLU A 277 -1.71 -21.40 18.43
C GLU A 277 -0.42 -21.66 19.22
N SER A 278 0.62 -22.20 18.56
CA SER A 278 1.92 -22.44 19.19
C SER A 278 2.68 -21.16 19.56
N GLU A 279 2.44 -20.07 18.82
CA GLU A 279 3.03 -18.74 19.04
C GLU A 279 2.17 -17.86 19.95
N LEU A 280 0.98 -18.33 20.34
CA LEU A 280 -0.02 -17.54 21.03
C LEU A 280 0.36 -17.26 22.48
N LYS A 281 0.26 -15.98 22.88
CA LYS A 281 0.48 -15.56 24.27
C LYS A 281 -0.67 -16.05 25.16
N GLU A 282 -0.36 -16.39 26.41
CA GLU A 282 -1.34 -16.92 27.38
C GLU A 282 -2.56 -16.01 27.54
N GLN A 283 -2.35 -14.69 27.53
CA GLN A 283 -3.42 -13.68 27.67
C GLN A 283 -4.43 -13.69 26.51
N ASP A 284 -4.06 -14.20 25.33
CA ASP A 284 -4.88 -14.19 24.12
C ASP A 284 -5.58 -15.56 23.89
N ARG A 285 -5.38 -16.54 24.79
CA ARG A 285 -5.92 -17.89 24.63
C ARG A 285 -7.44 -17.97 24.76
N ASP A 286 -8.02 -17.29 25.75
CA ASP A 286 -9.48 -17.30 25.95
C ASP A 286 -10.23 -16.66 24.76
N THR A 287 -9.72 -15.53 24.27
CA THR A 287 -10.27 -14.83 23.10
C THR A 287 -10.08 -15.62 21.82
N PHE A 288 -8.93 -16.29 21.65
CA PHE A 288 -8.71 -17.23 20.56
C PHE A 288 -9.71 -18.38 20.59
N GLN A 289 -9.93 -19.05 21.73
CA GLN A 289 -10.88 -20.15 21.82
C GLN A 289 -12.31 -19.70 21.47
N LYS A 290 -12.75 -18.54 21.98
CA LYS A 290 -14.04 -17.94 21.60
C LYS A 290 -14.15 -17.66 20.10
N PHE A 291 -13.08 -17.14 19.49
CA PHE A 291 -13.04 -16.94 18.05
C PHE A 291 -13.13 -18.27 17.30
N MET A 292 -12.42 -19.30 17.76
CA MET A 292 -12.43 -20.63 17.16
C MET A 292 -13.78 -21.34 17.27
N GLU A 293 -14.57 -21.08 18.31
CA GLU A 293 -15.96 -21.56 18.41
C GLU A 293 -16.83 -20.95 17.29
N ILE A 294 -16.74 -19.64 17.06
CA ILE A 294 -17.49 -18.96 15.99
C ILE A 294 -17.03 -19.47 14.62
N TYR A 295 -15.71 -19.64 14.43
CA TYR A 295 -15.16 -20.20 13.20
C TYR A 295 -15.71 -21.61 12.91
N LYS A 296 -15.75 -22.51 13.90
CA LYS A 296 -16.32 -23.86 13.73
C LYS A 296 -17.79 -23.81 13.31
N GLN A 297 -18.58 -22.94 13.93
CA GLN A 297 -19.98 -22.72 13.54
C GLN A 297 -20.11 -22.25 12.09
N GLU A 298 -19.23 -21.36 11.63
CA GLU A 298 -19.24 -20.89 10.25
C GLU A 298 -18.81 -21.97 9.24
N VAL A 299 -17.85 -22.84 9.60
CA VAL A 299 -17.47 -24.01 8.79
C VAL A 299 -18.66 -24.97 8.64
N GLU A 300 -19.33 -25.32 9.75
CA GLU A 300 -20.51 -26.18 9.74
C GLU A 300 -21.66 -25.59 8.90
N ARG A 301 -21.89 -24.28 9.05
CA ARG A 301 -22.95 -23.57 8.32
C ARG A 301 -22.71 -23.55 6.82
N LEU A 302 -21.47 -23.38 6.38
CA LEU A 302 -21.12 -23.39 4.96
C LEU A 302 -21.14 -24.81 4.39
N GLY A 303 -20.67 -25.81 5.14
CA GLY A 303 -20.68 -27.21 4.71
C GLY A 303 -22.08 -27.85 4.67
N ALA A 304 -23.05 -27.34 5.44
CA ALA A 304 -24.44 -27.81 5.39
C ALA A 304 -25.24 -27.25 4.19
N GLY A 305 -24.67 -26.30 3.43
CA GLY A 305 -25.30 -25.65 2.29
C GLY A 305 -24.87 -26.17 0.92
N GLU A 306 -23.89 -27.07 0.86
CA GLU A 306 -23.44 -27.79 -0.36
C GLU A 306 -24.10 -29.17 -0.46
#